data_AF-A0A4U6X7G9-F1
#
_entry.id   AF-A0A4U6X7G9-F1
#
_cell.length_a   1.000
_cell.length_b   1.000
_cell.length_c   1.000
_cell.angle_alpha   90.00
_cell.angle_beta   90.00
_cell.angle_gamma   90.00
#
_symmetry.space_group_name_H-M   'P 1'
#
loop_
_entity.id
_entity.type
_entity.pdbx_description
1 polymer ?
#
loop_
_entity_poly.entity_id
_entity_poly.type
_entity_poly.pdbx_seq_one_letter_code
_entity_poly.pdbx_strand_id
1 'polypeptide(L)'
;MQRQPDGSACRPSLVPWLCLPFVILSQVQFVPVLYYGNCFRGKYGITTEIWLKWWTESNETRPNQDFGKWPGVYAALGVGSVLSVLFSMWQLFIVIINKSGVYFHGVLLDATSQLVHSGITVNGFNQDLQLIDMELPAAALGLAIGVAFGVARFVMISVSSRYMAIILPLLIPVFYSIQNFYLRTSRQMRLLDIEYKVPLYSQLIETLEGLTTIRAFKWEDDFERTNMHRLDNSQRPSYLLTCLQRWLTFSVDMVIAVIAVVLIVLVTTLREQIGPGFVGIALTNVLSFSGTVKAIITSWVMLEVSLGAVARVRNFALTTRREGDFDNCLTEPEEEWPSQGRSNFVVQRRRIRESGKRFVFRQEGD
;
A
#
# COMPACT_ATOMS: atom_id res chain seq x y z
N MET A 1 -41.51 32.69 3.09
CA MET A 1 -42.01 32.09 4.34
C MET A 1 -42.19 30.60 4.11
N GLN A 2 -41.88 29.79 5.14
CA GLN A 2 -41.93 28.30 5.22
C GLN A 2 -40.67 27.59 4.68
N ARG A 3 -39.64 27.40 5.53
CA ARG A 3 -39.43 26.38 6.58
C ARG A 3 -38.85 25.06 6.03
N GLN A 4 -37.54 24.89 6.28
CA GLN A 4 -36.92 23.58 6.50
C GLN A 4 -37.68 22.79 7.56
N PRO A 5 -37.59 21.45 7.50
CA PRO A 5 -37.30 20.65 8.68
C PRO A 5 -35.88 20.11 8.60
N ASP A 6 -35.14 20.34 9.69
CA ASP A 6 -33.90 19.66 10.02
C ASP A 6 -34.11 18.15 10.04
N GLY A 7 -33.33 17.44 9.24
CA GLY A 7 -33.19 16.00 9.24
C GLY A 7 -31.70 15.68 9.26
N SER A 8 -31.11 15.74 10.44
CA SER A 8 -29.76 15.29 10.76
C SER A 8 -29.64 13.78 10.52
N ALA A 9 -29.48 13.37 9.26
CA ALA A 9 -29.07 12.03 8.90
C ALA A 9 -27.54 11.99 8.81
N CYS A 10 -26.93 11.25 9.73
CA CYS A 10 -25.51 10.94 9.82
C CYS A 10 -24.87 10.74 8.44
N ARG A 11 -24.02 11.70 8.02
CA ARG A 11 -22.96 11.40 7.06
C ARG A 11 -21.99 10.46 7.77
N PRO A 12 -21.79 9.20 7.36
CA PRO A 12 -20.68 8.43 7.87
C PRO A 12 -19.41 9.14 7.39
N SER A 13 -18.67 9.62 8.38
CA SER A 13 -17.44 10.38 8.22
C SER A 13 -16.50 9.68 7.24
N LEU A 14 -16.04 10.44 6.25
CA LEU A 14 -15.06 10.02 5.24
C LEU A 14 -13.64 9.80 5.80
N VAL A 15 -13.51 9.61 7.11
CA VAL A 15 -12.27 9.89 7.88
C VAL A 15 -11.64 8.67 8.58
N PRO A 16 -12.31 7.53 8.87
CA PRO A 16 -11.64 6.42 9.58
C PRO A 16 -10.52 5.73 8.79
N TRP A 17 -10.60 5.68 7.46
CA TRP A 17 -9.71 4.86 6.61
C TRP A 17 -8.42 5.56 6.20
N LEU A 18 -8.41 6.89 6.14
CA LEU A 18 -7.15 7.67 6.12
C LEU A 18 -6.44 7.62 7.48
N CYS A 19 -7.19 7.38 8.56
CA CYS A 19 -6.64 7.20 9.89
C CYS A 19 -6.05 5.81 10.13
N LEU A 20 -6.39 4.77 9.38
CA LEU A 20 -5.79 3.44 9.54
C LEU A 20 -4.29 3.41 9.23
N PRO A 21 -3.80 3.92 8.08
CA PRO A 21 -2.38 4.14 7.89
C PRO A 21 -1.86 5.16 8.91
N PHE A 22 -2.64 6.15 9.39
CA PHE A 22 -2.20 7.09 10.42
C PHE A 22 -2.06 6.48 11.84
N VAL A 23 -2.83 5.45 12.17
CA VAL A 23 -2.80 4.68 13.43
C VAL A 23 -1.75 3.58 13.33
N ILE A 24 -1.59 2.95 12.17
CA ILE A 24 -0.44 2.07 11.85
C ILE A 24 0.85 2.90 11.89
N LEU A 25 0.84 4.11 11.31
CA LEU A 25 1.94 5.07 11.41
C LEU A 25 2.13 5.50 12.85
N SER A 26 1.09 5.80 13.65
CA SER A 26 1.29 6.27 15.05
C SER A 26 1.78 5.18 16.00
N GLN A 27 1.41 3.91 15.77
CA GLN A 27 1.82 2.77 16.61
C GLN A 27 3.18 2.18 16.17
N VAL A 28 3.47 2.14 14.86
CA VAL A 28 4.75 1.64 14.32
C VAL A 28 5.83 2.73 14.38
N GLN A 29 5.45 4.02 14.34
CA GLN A 29 6.40 5.10 14.58
C GLN A 29 6.99 5.06 15.99
N PHE A 30 6.36 4.42 16.98
CA PHE A 30 6.96 4.34 18.32
C PHE A 30 8.37 3.73 18.29
N VAL A 31 8.69 2.79 17.41
CA VAL A 31 9.99 2.11 17.42
C VAL A 31 11.09 2.94 16.72
N PRO A 32 10.95 3.38 15.46
CA PRO A 32 11.95 4.27 14.85
C PRO A 32 11.94 5.67 15.46
N VAL A 33 10.82 6.20 15.96
CA VAL A 33 10.76 7.50 16.67
C VAL A 33 11.23 7.38 18.11
N LEU A 34 11.23 6.22 18.77
CA LEU A 34 12.04 6.06 20.00
C LEU A 34 13.52 5.91 19.66
N TYR A 35 13.88 5.17 18.61
CA TYR A 35 15.27 5.02 18.18
C TYR A 35 15.89 6.33 17.67
N TYR A 36 15.12 7.17 16.97
CA TYR A 36 15.56 8.45 16.37
C TYR A 36 14.97 9.71 17.00
N GLY A 37 13.77 9.68 17.59
CA GLY A 37 13.18 10.85 18.28
C GLY A 37 13.83 11.16 19.63
N ASN A 38 14.54 10.19 20.23
CA ASN A 38 15.50 10.49 21.30
C ASN A 38 16.70 11.33 20.82
N CYS A 39 16.91 11.46 19.51
CA CYS A 39 17.90 12.38 18.92
C CYS A 39 17.39 13.84 18.88
N PHE A 40 16.08 14.06 18.75
CA PHE A 40 15.51 15.42 18.66
C PHE A 40 15.25 16.05 20.05
N ARG A 41 15.05 15.25 21.09
CA ARG A 41 14.98 15.70 22.51
C ARG A 41 16.36 15.65 23.19
N GLY A 42 17.34 16.30 22.58
CA GLY A 42 18.30 17.16 23.27
C GLY A 42 19.19 16.64 24.42
N LYS A 43 19.38 15.33 24.68
CA LYS A 43 20.46 14.94 25.60
C LYS A 43 21.13 13.57 25.38
N TYR A 44 20.46 12.52 24.88
CA TYR A 44 21.10 11.19 24.69
C TYR A 44 20.44 10.36 23.58
N GLY A 45 20.50 10.83 22.32
CA GLY A 45 20.14 10.00 21.17
C GLY A 45 21.30 9.10 20.75
N ILE A 46 21.44 7.93 21.38
CA ILE A 46 22.51 6.98 21.08
C ILE A 46 22.04 6.01 19.98
N THR A 47 22.39 6.29 18.73
CA THR A 47 22.33 5.26 17.68
C THR A 47 23.54 4.34 17.83
N THR A 48 23.43 3.09 17.38
CA THR A 48 24.56 2.12 17.42
C THR A 48 25.78 2.65 16.67
N GLU A 49 25.57 3.41 15.61
CA GLU A 49 26.61 4.08 14.83
C GLU A 49 27.33 5.19 15.63
N ILE A 50 26.59 6.04 16.35
CA ILE A 50 27.17 7.08 17.21
C ILE A 50 27.91 6.46 18.40
N TRP A 51 27.35 5.41 18.99
CA TRP A 51 28.02 4.67 20.07
C TRP A 51 29.34 4.06 19.61
N LEU A 52 29.34 3.43 18.42
CA LEU A 52 30.54 2.88 17.81
C LEU A 52 31.59 3.97 17.54
N LYS A 53 31.16 5.16 17.13
CA LYS A 53 32.04 6.33 16.97
C LYS A 53 32.66 6.79 18.29
N TRP A 54 31.89 6.87 19.37
CA TRP A 54 32.46 7.20 20.69
C TRP A 54 33.38 6.11 21.23
N TRP A 55 33.06 4.84 20.97
CA TRP A 55 33.91 3.73 21.37
C TRP A 55 35.27 3.79 20.66
N THR A 56 35.26 3.95 19.33
CA THR A 56 36.50 4.04 18.54
C THR A 56 37.36 5.24 18.96
N GLU A 57 36.77 6.42 19.16
CA GLU A 57 37.47 7.63 19.63
C GLU A 57 38.06 7.48 21.05
N SER A 58 37.32 6.83 21.96
CA SER A 58 37.84 6.52 23.31
C SER A 58 38.95 5.49 23.28
N ASN A 59 38.90 4.51 22.36
CA ASN A 59 39.90 3.46 22.26
C ASN A 59 41.22 3.97 21.63
N GLU A 60 41.17 4.99 20.77
CA GLU A 60 42.36 5.67 20.24
C GLU A 60 43.12 6.44 21.33
N THR A 61 42.40 7.11 22.23
CA THR A 61 43.02 7.92 23.29
C THR A 61 43.44 7.11 24.51
N ARG A 62 42.68 6.07 24.87
CA ARG A 62 42.95 5.20 26.02
C ARG A 62 42.65 3.73 25.67
N PRO A 63 43.67 2.99 25.18
CA PRO A 63 43.47 1.60 24.77
C PRO A 63 42.95 0.74 25.92
N ASN A 64 41.84 0.02 25.72
CA ASN A 64 41.31 -1.02 26.61
C ASN A 64 41.01 -0.65 28.08
N GLN A 65 40.88 0.63 28.45
CA GLN A 65 40.59 1.01 29.85
C GLN A 65 39.23 0.52 30.35
N ASP A 66 38.21 0.51 29.47
CA ASP A 66 36.82 0.16 29.81
C ASP A 66 36.30 -1.00 28.94
N PHE A 67 37.06 -2.10 28.84
CA PHE A 67 36.75 -3.23 27.94
C PHE A 67 35.35 -3.84 28.14
N GLY A 68 34.76 -3.76 29.34
CA GLY A 68 33.40 -4.27 29.59
C GLY A 68 32.28 -3.32 29.16
N LYS A 69 32.48 -2.01 29.30
CA LYS A 69 31.43 -1.00 29.09
C LYS A 69 31.10 -0.84 27.60
N TRP A 70 32.12 -0.72 26.76
CA TRP A 70 31.92 -0.39 25.34
C TRP A 70 31.24 -1.49 24.53
N PRO A 71 31.75 -2.75 24.55
CA PRO A 71 31.10 -3.86 23.87
C PRO A 71 29.78 -4.23 24.55
N GLY A 72 29.68 -4.10 25.88
CA GLY A 72 28.46 -4.42 26.63
C GLY A 72 27.26 -3.56 26.23
N VAL A 73 27.43 -2.24 26.16
CA VAL A 73 26.36 -1.33 25.72
C VAL A 73 26.06 -1.53 24.23
N TYR A 74 27.08 -1.75 23.38
CA TYR A 74 26.87 -2.04 21.97
C TYR A 74 26.04 -3.33 21.76
N ALA A 75 26.36 -4.39 22.51
CA ALA A 75 25.59 -5.63 22.51
C ALA A 75 24.17 -5.43 23.02
N ALA A 76 23.98 -4.65 24.10
CA ALA A 76 22.65 -4.32 24.62
C ALA A 76 21.78 -3.55 23.61
N LEU A 77 22.37 -2.58 22.89
CA LEU A 77 21.69 -1.87 21.80
C LEU A 77 21.34 -2.80 20.63
N GLY A 78 22.22 -3.74 20.29
CA GLY A 78 21.97 -4.75 19.26
C GLY A 78 20.87 -5.74 19.63
N VAL A 79 20.89 -6.27 20.86
CA VAL A 79 19.82 -7.15 21.37
C VAL A 79 18.50 -6.38 21.44
N GLY A 80 18.52 -5.13 21.91
CA GLY A 80 17.35 -4.26 21.94
C GLY A 80 16.75 -4.01 20.55
N SER A 81 17.59 -3.81 19.52
CA SER A 81 17.11 -3.62 18.14
C SER A 81 16.47 -4.89 17.58
N VAL A 82 17.07 -6.07 17.81
CA VAL A 82 16.50 -7.36 17.42
C VAL A 82 15.16 -7.61 18.10
N LEU A 83 15.08 -7.41 19.42
CA LEU A 83 13.82 -7.55 20.17
C LEU A 83 12.74 -6.59 19.67
N SER A 84 13.13 -5.37 19.31
CA SER A 84 12.21 -4.38 18.77
C SER A 84 11.67 -4.75 17.39
N VAL A 85 12.50 -5.34 16.53
CA VAL A 85 12.06 -5.88 15.23
C VAL A 85 11.11 -7.06 15.44
N LEU A 86 11.44 -7.99 16.35
CA LEU A 86 10.57 -9.12 16.68
C LEU A 86 9.22 -8.66 17.23
N PHE A 87 9.20 -7.66 18.10
CA PHE A 87 7.98 -7.06 18.61
C PHE A 87 7.16 -6.40 17.49
N SER A 88 7.81 -5.70 16.56
CA SER A 88 7.16 -5.08 15.40
C SER A 88 6.56 -6.12 14.45
N MET A 89 7.25 -7.24 14.23
CA MET A 89 6.73 -8.37 13.47
C MET A 89 5.53 -9.00 14.19
N TRP A 90 5.62 -9.22 15.51
CA TRP A 90 4.50 -9.74 16.30
C TRP A 90 3.27 -8.82 16.24
N GLN A 91 3.45 -7.51 16.38
CA GLN A 91 2.37 -6.52 16.22
C GLN A 91 1.71 -6.62 14.84
N LEU A 92 2.52 -6.70 13.76
CA LEU A 92 1.99 -6.82 12.41
C LEU A 92 1.18 -8.11 12.23
N PHE A 93 1.75 -9.27 12.55
CA PHE A 93 1.11 -10.56 12.30
C PHE A 93 -0.07 -10.85 13.23
N ILE A 94 0.03 -10.51 14.52
CA ILE A 94 -0.97 -10.91 15.51
C ILE A 94 -2.04 -9.85 15.72
N VAL A 95 -1.69 -8.56 15.68
CA VAL A 95 -2.66 -7.48 15.96
C VAL A 95 -3.23 -6.93 14.67
N ILE A 96 -2.38 -6.51 13.73
CA ILE A 96 -2.82 -5.80 12.52
C ILE A 96 -3.54 -6.75 11.58
N ILE A 97 -2.91 -7.86 11.17
CA ILE A 97 -3.50 -8.82 10.22
C ILE A 97 -4.79 -9.45 10.76
N ASN A 98 -4.82 -9.85 12.04
CA ASN A 98 -6.05 -10.43 12.60
C ASN A 98 -7.19 -9.40 12.68
N LYS A 99 -6.90 -8.16 13.09
CA LYS A 99 -7.95 -7.11 13.15
C LYS A 99 -8.44 -6.72 11.77
N SER A 100 -7.54 -6.57 10.78
CA SER A 100 -7.94 -6.27 9.40
C SER A 100 -8.74 -7.43 8.81
N GLY A 101 -8.27 -8.67 9.01
CA GLY A 101 -8.95 -9.88 8.57
C GLY A 101 -10.37 -9.97 9.12
N VAL A 102 -10.58 -9.87 10.44
CA VAL A 102 -11.93 -9.91 11.03
C VAL A 102 -12.82 -8.80 10.48
N TYR A 103 -12.31 -7.59 10.30
CA TYR A 103 -13.08 -6.49 9.75
C TYR A 103 -13.49 -6.74 8.30
N PHE A 104 -12.54 -7.06 7.42
CA PHE A 104 -12.81 -7.26 5.99
C PHE A 104 -13.60 -8.55 5.72
N HIS A 105 -13.38 -9.61 6.50
CA HIS A 105 -14.24 -10.79 6.49
C HIS A 105 -15.67 -10.48 6.95
N GLY A 106 -15.85 -9.59 7.93
CA GLY A 106 -17.18 -9.13 8.35
C GLY A 106 -17.91 -8.35 7.25
N VAL A 107 -17.20 -7.46 6.56
CA VAL A 107 -17.73 -6.74 5.38
C VAL A 107 -18.06 -7.70 4.25
N LEU A 108 -17.22 -8.72 4.02
CA LEU A 108 -17.50 -9.76 3.03
C LEU A 108 -18.74 -10.56 3.40
N LEU A 109 -18.88 -10.99 4.65
CA LEU A 109 -20.03 -11.78 5.11
C LEU A 109 -21.34 -11.00 4.93
N ASP A 110 -21.36 -9.70 5.27
CA ASP A 110 -22.53 -8.85 5.02
C ASP A 110 -22.79 -8.74 3.51
N ALA A 111 -21.77 -8.52 2.68
CA ALA A 111 -21.92 -8.38 1.23
C ALA A 111 -22.29 -9.68 0.49
N THR A 112 -21.84 -10.86 0.94
CA THR A 112 -22.17 -12.17 0.32
C THR A 112 -23.51 -12.72 0.80
N SER A 113 -23.92 -12.42 2.03
CA SER A 113 -25.29 -12.72 2.47
C SER A 113 -26.35 -12.02 1.61
N GLN A 114 -25.97 -10.93 0.94
CA GLN A 114 -26.81 -10.14 0.04
C GLN A 114 -26.79 -10.62 -1.43
N LEU A 115 -25.94 -11.59 -1.79
CA LEU A 115 -25.79 -12.08 -3.17
C LEU A 115 -25.61 -13.60 -3.20
N VAL A 116 -26.70 -14.33 -3.39
CA VAL A 116 -26.69 -15.81 -3.41
C VAL A 116 -26.07 -16.40 -4.70
N HIS A 117 -25.77 -15.62 -5.74
CA HIS A 117 -25.37 -16.21 -7.03
C HIS A 117 -24.29 -15.43 -7.77
N SER A 118 -23.02 -15.83 -7.64
CA SER A 118 -22.01 -15.86 -8.73
C SER A 118 -20.61 -16.28 -8.22
N GLY A 119 -20.14 -17.47 -8.61
CA GLY A 119 -18.80 -17.99 -8.24
C GLY A 119 -17.62 -17.17 -8.78
N ILE A 120 -17.83 -16.35 -9.82
CA ILE A 120 -16.82 -15.45 -10.39
C ILE A 120 -16.53 -14.29 -9.44
N THR A 121 -17.55 -13.76 -8.76
CA THR A 121 -17.41 -12.68 -7.77
C THR A 121 -16.63 -13.15 -6.55
N VAL A 122 -16.85 -14.40 -6.11
CA VAL A 122 -16.16 -14.99 -4.95
C VAL A 122 -14.67 -15.18 -5.21
N ASN A 123 -14.26 -15.63 -6.41
CA ASN A 123 -12.84 -15.84 -6.72
C ASN A 123 -12.07 -14.52 -6.84
N GLY A 124 -12.65 -13.49 -7.49
CA GLY A 124 -12.04 -12.16 -7.55
C GLY A 124 -11.97 -11.48 -6.18
N PHE A 125 -13.00 -11.69 -5.34
CA PHE A 125 -13.00 -11.17 -3.98
C PHE A 125 -11.95 -11.87 -3.10
N ASN A 126 -11.77 -13.19 -3.24
CA ASN A 126 -10.74 -13.92 -2.49
C ASN A 126 -9.33 -13.41 -2.82
N GLN A 127 -9.06 -13.09 -4.09
CA GLN A 127 -7.79 -12.50 -4.51
C GLN A 127 -7.60 -11.07 -3.95
N ASP A 128 -8.63 -10.23 -3.99
CA ASP A 128 -8.58 -8.88 -3.42
C ASP A 128 -8.44 -8.92 -1.89
N LEU A 129 -9.08 -9.89 -1.22
CA LEU A 129 -8.96 -10.08 0.23
C LEU A 129 -7.56 -10.51 0.64
N GLN A 130 -6.92 -11.41 -0.12
CA GLN A 130 -5.52 -11.78 0.11
C GLN A 130 -4.58 -10.57 0.04
N LEU A 131 -4.78 -9.68 -0.94
CA LEU A 131 -4.04 -8.42 -1.09
C LEU A 131 -4.26 -7.46 0.09
N ILE A 132 -5.46 -7.47 0.68
CA ILE A 132 -5.82 -6.58 1.79
C ILE A 132 -5.29 -7.13 3.12
N ASP A 133 -5.33 -8.44 3.34
CA ASP A 133 -4.99 -9.03 4.63
C ASP A 133 -3.49 -9.24 4.82
N MET A 134 -2.76 -9.59 3.75
CA MET A 134 -1.33 -9.88 3.84
C MET A 134 -0.46 -8.74 3.30
N GLU A 135 -0.79 -8.24 2.11
CA GLU A 135 0.09 -7.31 1.40
C GLU A 135 -0.07 -5.86 1.88
N LEU A 136 -1.29 -5.42 2.19
CA LEU A 136 -1.53 -4.05 2.67
C LEU A 136 -0.76 -3.74 3.98
N PRO A 137 -0.81 -4.57 5.04
CA PRO A 137 -0.11 -4.28 6.29
C PRO A 137 1.41 -4.32 6.11
N ALA A 138 1.92 -5.30 5.36
CA ALA A 138 3.34 -5.44 5.07
C ALA A 138 3.87 -4.24 4.27
N ALA A 139 3.15 -3.82 3.23
CA ALA A 139 3.53 -2.66 2.41
C ALA A 139 3.49 -1.35 3.21
N ALA A 140 2.44 -1.14 4.02
CA ALA A 140 2.31 0.06 4.86
C ALA A 140 3.44 0.15 5.90
N LEU A 141 3.76 -0.95 6.57
CA LEU A 141 4.86 -1.01 7.53
C LEU A 141 6.21 -0.81 6.84
N GLY A 142 6.46 -1.46 5.69
CA GLY A 142 7.67 -1.27 4.90
C GLY A 142 7.88 0.18 4.48
N LEU A 143 6.80 0.87 4.07
CA LEU A 143 6.83 2.30 3.75
C LEU A 143 7.16 3.16 4.97
N ALA A 144 6.48 2.92 6.10
CA ALA A 144 6.68 3.68 7.34
C ALA A 144 8.13 3.55 7.84
N ILE A 145 8.65 2.32 7.86
CA ILE A 145 10.02 2.01 8.26
C ILE A 145 11.02 2.62 7.28
N GLY A 146 10.78 2.46 5.97
CA GLY A 146 11.64 3.01 4.93
C GLY A 146 11.76 4.53 5.04
N VAL A 147 10.64 5.24 5.18
CA VAL A 147 10.63 6.70 5.34
C VAL A 147 11.32 7.13 6.63
N ALA A 148 11.06 6.45 7.76
CA ALA A 148 11.71 6.78 9.02
C ALA A 148 13.23 6.61 8.96
N PHE A 149 13.71 5.48 8.42
CA PHE A 149 15.14 5.27 8.21
C PHE A 149 15.73 6.23 7.17
N GLY A 150 15.00 6.56 6.11
CA GLY A 150 15.44 7.50 5.09
C GLY A 150 15.69 8.89 5.68
N VAL A 151 14.73 9.40 6.46
CA VAL A 151 14.86 10.68 7.19
C VAL A 151 16.02 10.62 8.17
N ALA A 152 16.14 9.53 8.95
CA ALA A 152 17.23 9.39 9.90
C ALA A 152 18.61 9.37 9.24
N ARG A 153 18.80 8.61 8.16
CA ARG A 153 20.05 8.57 7.40
C ARG A 153 20.38 9.95 6.84
N PHE A 154 19.38 10.64 6.30
CA PHE A 154 19.53 12.01 5.79
C PHE A 154 19.96 13.00 6.89
N VAL A 155 19.37 12.89 8.10
CA VAL A 155 19.79 13.68 9.28
C VAL A 155 21.22 13.34 9.69
N MET A 156 21.60 12.06 9.73
CA MET A 156 22.95 11.62 10.10
C MET A 156 24.00 12.16 9.12
N ILE A 157 23.71 12.15 7.82
CA ILE A 157 24.57 12.76 6.78
C ILE A 157 24.71 14.26 7.03
N SER A 158 23.61 14.94 7.39
CA SER A 158 23.59 16.38 7.67
C SER A 158 24.37 16.76 8.93
N VAL A 159 24.31 15.94 9.99
CA VAL A 159 25.04 16.15 11.24
C VAL A 159 26.54 15.89 11.08
N SER A 160 26.93 14.99 10.17
CA SER A 160 28.33 14.58 10.00
C SER A 160 29.25 15.72 9.54
N SER A 161 28.72 16.76 8.88
CA SER A 161 29.49 17.96 8.59
C SER A 161 28.60 19.20 8.55
N ARG A 162 29.05 20.28 9.21
CA ARG A 162 28.38 21.59 9.20
C ARG A 162 28.19 22.13 7.77
N TYR A 163 29.10 21.81 6.86
CA TYR A 163 29.04 22.25 5.46
C TYR A 163 28.06 21.42 4.62
N MET A 164 27.73 20.19 5.03
CA MET A 164 26.71 19.38 4.34
C MET A 164 25.30 19.96 4.52
N ALA A 165 25.04 20.61 5.66
CA ALA A 165 23.77 21.30 5.89
C ALA A 165 23.49 22.42 4.85
N ILE A 166 24.52 22.98 4.22
CA ILE A 166 24.39 24.02 3.18
C ILE A 166 23.86 23.42 1.86
N ILE A 167 24.15 22.15 1.60
CA ILE A 167 23.74 21.44 0.36
C ILE A 167 22.27 20.99 0.45
N LEU A 168 21.77 20.84 1.67
CA LEU A 168 20.41 20.41 1.98
C LEU A 168 19.31 21.25 1.28
N PRO A 169 19.29 22.59 1.35
CA PRO A 169 18.31 23.40 0.63
C PRO A 169 18.38 23.26 -0.89
N LEU A 170 19.55 22.94 -1.46
CA LEU A 170 19.73 22.70 -2.89
C LEU A 170 19.14 21.33 -3.33
N LEU A 171 19.11 20.35 -2.44
CA LEU A 171 18.55 19.03 -2.72
C LEU A 171 17.01 19.01 -2.75
N ILE A 172 16.36 19.86 -1.96
CA ILE A 172 14.89 19.94 -1.89
C ILE A 172 14.23 20.13 -3.27
N PRO A 173 14.61 21.15 -4.08
CA PRO A 173 13.99 21.34 -5.39
C PRO A 173 14.29 20.20 -6.38
N VAL A 174 15.46 19.55 -6.26
CA VAL A 174 15.82 18.40 -7.10
C VAL A 174 14.91 17.20 -6.79
N PHE A 175 14.81 16.81 -5.51
CA PHE A 175 13.93 15.73 -5.10
C PHE A 175 12.46 16.04 -5.37
N TYR A 176 12.03 17.29 -5.16
CA TYR A 176 10.67 17.73 -5.49
C TYR A 176 10.36 17.58 -6.98
N SER A 177 11.30 17.98 -7.85
CA SER A 177 11.14 17.88 -9.30
C SER A 177 11.04 16.42 -9.76
N ILE A 178 11.92 15.55 -9.25
CA ILE A 178 11.89 14.10 -9.52
C ILE A 178 10.57 13.49 -9.04
N GLN A 179 10.15 13.79 -7.82
CA GLN A 179 8.92 13.28 -7.22
C GLN A 179 7.69 13.73 -8.03
N ASN A 180 7.58 15.02 -8.34
CA ASN A 180 6.44 15.57 -9.07
C ASN A 180 6.32 14.97 -10.48
N PHE A 181 7.43 14.86 -11.20
CA PHE A 181 7.46 14.21 -12.51
C PHE A 181 7.03 12.74 -12.43
N TYR A 182 7.57 11.99 -11.47
CA TYR A 182 7.25 10.58 -11.28
C TYR A 182 5.77 10.38 -10.94
N LEU A 183 5.23 11.11 -9.95
CA LEU A 183 3.84 10.95 -9.49
C LEU A 183 2.83 11.31 -10.59
N ARG A 184 3.10 12.37 -11.36
CA ARG A 184 2.23 12.78 -12.46
C ARG A 184 2.20 11.71 -13.57
N THR A 185 3.37 11.22 -13.96
CA THR A 185 3.52 10.26 -15.05
C THR A 185 2.99 8.88 -14.66
N SER A 186 3.34 8.38 -13.47
CA SER A 186 2.91 7.06 -12.98
C SER A 186 1.40 6.95 -12.88
N ARG A 187 0.72 8.02 -12.42
CA ARG A 187 -0.74 8.08 -12.37
C ARG A 187 -1.37 7.94 -13.75
N GLN A 188 -0.88 8.67 -14.75
CA GLN A 188 -1.38 8.57 -16.12
C GLN A 188 -1.14 7.18 -16.71
N MET A 189 0.08 6.65 -16.55
CA MET A 189 0.43 5.32 -17.04
C MET A 189 -0.46 4.21 -16.44
N ARG A 190 -0.80 4.31 -15.15
CA ARG A 190 -1.71 3.36 -14.49
C ARG A 190 -3.14 3.46 -14.98
N LEU A 191 -3.63 4.67 -15.27
CA LEU A 191 -4.95 4.84 -15.88
C LEU A 191 -5.01 4.20 -17.26
N LEU A 192 -4.00 4.42 -18.10
CA LEU A 192 -3.87 3.75 -19.39
C LEU A 192 -3.82 2.22 -19.22
N ASP A 193 -3.00 1.71 -18.29
CA ASP A 193 -2.88 0.26 -18.05
C ASP A 193 -4.23 -0.41 -17.76
N ILE A 194 -5.07 0.24 -16.95
CA ILE A 194 -6.42 -0.24 -16.67
C ILE A 194 -7.29 -0.17 -17.95
N GLU A 195 -7.29 0.98 -18.64
CA GLU A 195 -8.10 1.21 -19.83
C GLU A 195 -7.81 0.22 -20.97
N TYR A 196 -6.55 -0.12 -21.22
CA TYR A 196 -6.16 -1.08 -22.27
C TYR A 196 -6.41 -2.54 -21.90
N LYS A 197 -6.46 -2.89 -20.61
CA LYS A 197 -6.73 -4.27 -20.16
C LYS A 197 -8.21 -4.64 -20.23
N VAL A 198 -9.11 -3.69 -20.02
CA VAL A 198 -10.56 -3.92 -20.09
C VAL A 198 -11.02 -4.56 -21.41
N PRO A 199 -10.73 -4.00 -22.60
CA PRO A 199 -11.19 -4.57 -23.88
C PRO A 199 -10.51 -5.90 -24.25
N LEU A 200 -9.33 -6.19 -23.68
CA LEU A 200 -8.66 -7.48 -23.84
C LEU A 200 -9.46 -8.58 -23.12
N TYR A 201 -9.82 -8.35 -21.85
CA TYR A 201 -10.62 -9.30 -21.08
C TYR A 201 -12.01 -9.51 -21.67
N SER A 202 -12.67 -8.44 -22.14
CA SER A 202 -13.97 -8.56 -22.81
C SER A 202 -13.91 -9.42 -24.06
N GLN A 203 -12.90 -9.23 -24.92
CA GLN A 203 -12.74 -10.04 -26.14
C GLN A 203 -12.49 -11.53 -25.81
N LEU A 204 -11.72 -11.80 -24.76
CA LEU A 204 -11.45 -13.18 -24.33
C LEU A 204 -12.74 -13.88 -23.90
N ILE A 205 -13.60 -13.20 -23.12
CA ILE A 205 -14.89 -13.74 -22.68
C ILE A 205 -15.80 -13.99 -23.89
N GLU A 206 -15.93 -13.01 -24.80
CA GLU A 206 -16.72 -13.16 -26.04
C GLU A 206 -16.23 -14.31 -26.92
N THR A 207 -14.91 -14.52 -27.00
CA THR A 207 -14.32 -15.63 -27.77
C THR A 207 -14.63 -16.99 -27.14
N LEU A 208 -14.61 -17.07 -25.81
CA LEU A 208 -14.93 -18.30 -25.07
C LEU A 208 -16.41 -18.68 -25.21
N GLU A 209 -17.31 -17.70 -25.11
CA GLU A 209 -18.76 -17.91 -25.29
C GLU A 209 -19.12 -18.23 -26.76
N GLY A 210 -18.43 -17.59 -27.72
CA GLY A 210 -18.67 -17.71 -29.16
C GLY A 210 -17.85 -18.80 -29.88
N LEU A 211 -17.11 -19.63 -29.16
CA LEU A 211 -16.08 -20.52 -29.74
C LEU A 211 -16.60 -21.45 -30.84
N THR A 212 -17.79 -22.01 -30.67
CA THR A 212 -18.43 -22.89 -31.66
C THR A 212 -18.78 -22.15 -32.94
N THR A 213 -19.21 -20.89 -32.83
CA THR A 213 -19.58 -20.04 -33.97
C THR A 213 -18.33 -19.63 -34.75
N ILE A 214 -17.26 -19.21 -34.06
CA ILE A 214 -15.99 -18.83 -34.69
C ILE A 214 -15.42 -20.00 -35.51
N ARG A 215 -15.43 -21.22 -34.94
CA ARG A 215 -14.98 -22.44 -35.64
C ARG A 215 -15.87 -22.83 -36.81
N ALA A 216 -17.18 -22.65 -36.69
CA ALA A 216 -18.12 -22.96 -37.77
C ALA A 216 -17.90 -22.05 -39.00
N PHE A 217 -17.56 -20.77 -38.77
CA PHE A 217 -17.29 -19.80 -39.85
C PHE A 217 -15.82 -19.74 -40.29
N LYS A 218 -14.91 -20.47 -39.63
CA LYS A 218 -13.47 -20.47 -39.88
C LYS A 218 -12.82 -19.08 -39.73
N TRP A 219 -13.19 -18.36 -38.67
CA TRP A 219 -12.69 -17.00 -38.38
C TRP A 219 -11.58 -16.96 -37.32
N GLU A 220 -10.92 -18.09 -37.05
CA GLU A 220 -9.90 -18.21 -36.01
C GLU A 220 -8.73 -17.22 -36.23
N ASP A 221 -8.20 -17.16 -37.45
CA ASP A 221 -7.04 -16.32 -37.79
C ASP A 221 -7.33 -14.82 -37.61
N ASP A 222 -8.56 -14.38 -37.90
CA ASP A 222 -8.98 -12.97 -37.74
C ASP A 222 -9.13 -12.59 -36.26
N PHE A 223 -9.72 -13.49 -35.47
CA PHE A 223 -9.85 -13.31 -34.03
C PHE A 223 -8.48 -13.36 -33.33
N GLU A 224 -7.58 -14.25 -33.75
CA GLU A 224 -6.22 -14.35 -33.21
C GLU A 224 -5.43 -13.07 -33.47
N ARG A 225 -5.42 -12.56 -34.72
CA ARG A 225 -4.74 -11.31 -35.05
C ARG A 225 -5.26 -10.13 -34.25
N THR A 226 -6.58 -10.04 -34.09
CA THR A 226 -7.20 -8.99 -33.29
C THR A 226 -6.80 -9.11 -31.82
N ASN A 227 -6.81 -10.32 -31.27
CA ASN A 227 -6.43 -10.58 -29.89
C ASN A 227 -4.94 -10.24 -29.62
N MET A 228 -4.03 -10.64 -30.51
CA MET A 228 -2.61 -10.28 -30.42
C MET A 228 -2.40 -8.77 -30.47
N HIS A 229 -3.10 -8.06 -31.35
CA HIS A 229 -3.02 -6.60 -31.41
C HIS A 229 -3.52 -5.92 -30.12
N ARG A 230 -4.59 -6.43 -29.49
CA ARG A 230 -5.06 -5.92 -28.19
C ARG A 230 -4.09 -6.27 -27.06
N LEU A 231 -3.51 -7.46 -27.09
CA LEU A 231 -2.51 -7.90 -26.13
C LEU A 231 -1.29 -6.96 -26.16
N ASP A 232 -0.72 -6.71 -27.34
CA ASP A 232 0.43 -5.80 -27.51
C ASP A 232 0.13 -4.39 -26.97
N ASN A 233 -1.06 -3.87 -27.26
CA ASN A 233 -1.46 -2.55 -26.76
C ASN A 233 -1.61 -2.53 -25.23
N SER A 234 -2.08 -3.62 -24.61
CA SER A 234 -2.18 -3.75 -23.15
C SER A 234 -0.83 -3.87 -22.44
N GLN A 235 0.19 -4.39 -23.12
CA GLN A 235 1.53 -4.55 -22.53
C GLN A 235 2.33 -3.24 -22.51
N ARG A 236 2.09 -2.32 -23.46
CA ARG A 236 2.85 -1.06 -23.56
C ARG A 236 2.77 -0.21 -22.26
N PRO A 237 1.58 0.06 -21.66
CA PRO A 237 1.51 0.84 -20.43
C PRO A 237 2.22 0.16 -19.25
N SER A 238 2.05 -1.16 -19.13
CA SER A 238 2.70 -1.98 -18.09
C SER A 238 4.23 -1.89 -18.18
N TYR A 239 4.78 -2.08 -19.38
CA TYR A 239 6.22 -1.97 -19.64
C TYR A 239 6.76 -0.57 -19.31
N LEU A 240 6.07 0.47 -19.79
CA LEU A 240 6.45 1.87 -19.53
C LEU A 240 6.39 2.22 -18.04
N LEU A 241 5.46 1.65 -17.27
CA LEU A 241 5.41 1.82 -15.81
C LEU A 241 6.65 1.22 -15.14
N THR A 242 7.11 0.04 -15.58
CA THR A 242 8.36 -0.56 -15.11
C THR A 242 9.59 0.29 -15.50
N CYS A 243 9.63 0.81 -16.73
CA CYS A 243 10.68 1.74 -17.16
C CYS A 243 10.70 3.00 -16.28
N LEU A 244 9.55 3.55 -15.92
CA LEU A 244 9.44 4.72 -15.05
C LEU A 244 9.96 4.43 -13.62
N GLN A 245 9.69 3.25 -13.08
CA GLN A 245 10.25 2.82 -11.78
C GLN A 245 11.78 2.71 -11.81
N ARG A 246 12.34 2.16 -12.91
CA ARG A 246 13.78 2.09 -13.12
C ARG A 246 14.40 3.48 -13.27
N TRP A 247 13.74 4.37 -14.01
CA TRP A 247 14.15 5.76 -14.18
C TRP A 247 14.19 6.51 -12.84
N LEU A 248 13.17 6.34 -11.98
CA LEU A 248 13.15 6.96 -10.65
C LEU A 248 14.35 6.48 -9.80
N THR A 249 14.58 5.16 -9.79
CA THR A 249 15.69 4.55 -9.06
C THR A 249 17.04 5.08 -9.54
N PHE A 250 17.24 5.12 -10.85
CA PHE A 250 18.46 5.66 -11.47
C PHE A 250 18.67 7.15 -11.15
N SER A 251 17.60 7.95 -11.25
CA SER A 251 17.66 9.40 -10.99
C SER A 251 18.02 9.69 -9.52
N VAL A 252 17.42 8.95 -8.58
CA VAL A 252 17.79 9.03 -7.15
C VAL A 252 19.24 8.59 -6.94
N ASP A 253 19.65 7.46 -7.51
CA ASP A 253 21.02 6.96 -7.37
C ASP A 253 22.06 7.96 -7.89
N MET A 254 21.76 8.69 -8.97
CA MET A 254 22.61 9.77 -9.47
C MET A 254 22.72 10.94 -8.50
N VAL A 255 21.61 11.37 -7.87
CA VAL A 255 21.64 12.42 -6.83
C VAL A 255 22.49 11.96 -5.64
N ILE A 256 22.34 10.70 -5.22
CA ILE A 256 23.11 10.12 -4.11
C ILE A 256 24.60 10.03 -4.46
N ALA A 257 24.93 9.65 -5.69
CA ALA A 257 26.31 9.64 -6.16
C ALA A 257 26.95 11.03 -6.10
N VAL A 258 26.22 12.08 -6.50
CA VAL A 258 26.68 13.47 -6.37
C VAL A 258 26.90 13.84 -4.90
N ILE A 259 25.96 13.51 -4.01
CA ILE A 259 26.10 13.73 -2.55
C ILE A 259 27.35 13.00 -2.02
N ALA A 260 27.61 11.77 -2.45
CA ALA A 260 28.76 10.98 -2.05
C ALA A 260 30.08 11.61 -2.50
N VAL A 261 30.16 12.06 -3.76
CA VAL A 261 31.34 12.75 -4.30
C VAL A 261 31.61 14.03 -3.51
N VAL A 262 30.58 14.84 -3.27
CA VAL A 262 30.74 16.08 -2.51
C VAL A 262 31.16 15.79 -1.07
N LEU A 263 30.62 14.75 -0.44
CA LEU A 263 31.03 14.31 0.89
C LEU A 263 32.52 13.94 0.91
N ILE A 264 33.01 13.17 -0.07
CA ILE A 264 34.43 12.78 -0.15
C ILE A 264 35.35 13.99 -0.35
N VAL A 265 34.98 14.92 -1.23
CA VAL A 265 35.73 16.17 -1.45
C VAL A 265 35.78 16.99 -0.16
N LEU A 266 34.66 17.12 0.54
CA LEU A 266 34.58 17.86 1.80
C LEU A 266 35.43 17.23 2.90
N VAL A 267 35.39 15.90 3.03
CA VAL A 267 36.16 15.15 4.02
C VAL A 267 37.67 15.26 3.76
N THR A 268 38.08 15.21 2.49
CA THR A 268 39.50 15.28 2.13
C THR A 268 40.08 16.69 2.27
N THR A 269 39.28 17.72 1.98
CA THR A 269 39.70 19.13 2.12
C THR A 269 39.68 19.63 3.57
N LEU A 270 38.71 19.20 4.38
CA LEU A 270 38.51 19.66 5.77
C LEU A 270 38.89 18.58 6.80
N ARG A 271 39.90 17.77 6.48
CA ARG A 271 40.33 16.62 7.29
C ARG A 271 40.63 16.99 8.75
N GLU A 272 41.10 18.20 9.02
CA GLU A 272 41.42 18.66 10.38
C GLU A 272 40.20 19.12 11.20
N GLN A 273 39.08 19.46 10.55
CA GLN A 273 37.86 19.95 11.23
C GLN A 273 36.83 18.83 11.46
N ILE A 274 36.92 17.72 10.71
CA ILE A 274 35.96 16.63 10.75
C ILE A 274 36.62 15.40 11.38
N GLY A 275 36.16 15.01 12.57
CA GLY A 275 36.68 13.81 13.24
C GLY A 275 36.48 12.54 12.39
N PRO A 276 37.47 11.63 12.31
CA PRO A 276 37.46 10.47 11.41
C PRO A 276 36.25 9.55 11.61
N GLY A 277 35.73 9.45 12.84
CA GLY A 277 34.52 8.67 13.13
C GLY A 277 33.24 9.21 12.46
N PHE A 278 33.08 10.54 12.32
CA PHE A 278 31.92 11.12 11.64
C PHE A 278 31.94 10.88 10.13
N VAL A 279 33.14 10.81 9.54
CA VAL A 279 33.33 10.46 8.13
C VAL A 279 32.80 9.06 7.84
N GLY A 280 33.17 8.08 8.68
CA GLY A 280 32.73 6.70 8.53
C GLY A 280 31.21 6.56 8.65
N ILE A 281 30.61 7.26 9.61
CA ILE A 281 29.14 7.33 9.76
C ILE A 281 28.51 7.92 8.49
N ALA A 282 29.00 9.06 8.01
CA ALA A 282 28.45 9.74 6.84
C ALA A 282 28.48 8.85 5.59
N LEU A 283 29.63 8.23 5.31
CA LEU A 283 29.81 7.39 4.13
C LEU A 283 28.90 6.16 4.17
N THR A 284 28.79 5.51 5.33
CA THR A 284 27.92 4.34 5.51
C THR A 284 26.45 4.70 5.33
N ASN A 285 26.02 5.86 5.86
CA ASN A 285 24.66 6.36 5.70
C ASN A 285 24.34 6.74 4.25
N VAL A 286 25.27 7.39 3.53
CA VAL A 286 25.10 7.73 2.11
C VAL A 286 24.95 6.46 1.25
N LEU A 287 25.81 5.46 1.46
CA LEU A 287 25.75 4.19 0.72
C LEU A 287 24.42 3.45 0.98
N SER A 288 23.98 3.43 2.23
CA SER A 288 22.73 2.76 2.63
C SER A 288 21.46 3.52 2.21
N PHE A 289 21.57 4.83 1.96
CA PHE A 289 20.44 5.66 1.58
C PHE A 289 19.81 5.23 0.25
N SER A 290 20.62 4.83 -0.74
CA SER A 290 20.14 4.29 -2.03
C SER A 290 19.24 3.06 -1.83
N GLY A 291 19.71 2.08 -1.04
CA GLY A 291 18.94 0.89 -0.72
C GLY A 291 17.63 1.19 0.00
N THR A 292 17.65 2.22 0.86
CA THR A 292 16.46 2.69 1.59
C THR A 292 15.41 3.26 0.64
N VAL A 293 15.81 4.11 -0.30
CA VAL A 293 14.87 4.69 -1.27
C VAL A 293 14.29 3.61 -2.18
N LYS A 294 15.09 2.63 -2.60
CA LYS A 294 14.60 1.46 -3.35
C LYS A 294 13.53 0.71 -2.56
N ALA A 295 13.76 0.45 -1.27
CA ALA A 295 12.77 -0.18 -0.39
C ALA A 295 11.48 0.66 -0.28
N ILE A 296 11.59 1.98 -0.09
CA ILE A 296 10.43 2.90 -0.04
C ILE A 296 9.60 2.80 -1.32
N ILE A 297 10.25 2.85 -2.50
CA ILE A 297 9.55 2.79 -3.79
C ILE A 297 8.81 1.47 -3.95
N THR A 298 9.46 0.35 -3.64
CA THR A 298 8.83 -0.98 -3.73
C THR A 298 7.64 -1.09 -2.77
N SER A 299 7.80 -0.66 -1.52
CA SER A 299 6.70 -0.63 -0.53
C SER A 299 5.58 0.32 -0.94
N TRP A 300 5.90 1.45 -1.57
CA TRP A 300 4.89 2.37 -2.10
C TRP A 300 4.07 1.76 -3.22
N VAL A 301 4.73 1.14 -4.18
CA VAL A 301 4.05 0.46 -5.30
C VAL A 301 3.13 -0.62 -4.75
N MET A 302 3.59 -1.43 -3.80
CA MET A 302 2.78 -2.47 -3.20
C MET A 302 1.58 -1.91 -2.44
N LEU A 303 1.79 -0.83 -1.66
CA LEU A 303 0.71 -0.17 -0.93
C LEU A 303 -0.36 0.35 -1.88
N GLU A 304 0.03 0.93 -3.01
CA GLU A 304 -0.91 1.47 -3.99
C GLU A 304 -1.74 0.38 -4.67
N VAL A 305 -1.12 -0.76 -4.99
CA VAL A 305 -1.83 -1.94 -5.53
C VAL A 305 -2.87 -2.43 -4.52
N SER A 306 -2.47 -2.59 -3.25
CA SER A 306 -3.37 -3.03 -2.19
C SER A 306 -4.50 -2.02 -1.90
N LEU A 307 -4.21 -0.71 -1.92
CA LEU A 307 -5.24 0.34 -1.79
C LEU A 307 -6.26 0.30 -2.92
N GLY A 308 -5.83 -0.06 -4.14
CA GLY A 308 -6.73 -0.30 -5.28
C GLY A 308 -7.71 -1.45 -5.02
N ALA A 309 -7.24 -2.54 -4.41
CA ALA A 309 -8.10 -3.66 -3.99
C ALA A 309 -9.11 -3.23 -2.91
N VAL A 310 -8.67 -2.48 -1.89
CA VAL A 310 -9.58 -1.92 -0.87
C VAL A 310 -10.66 -1.04 -1.51
N ALA A 311 -10.30 -0.20 -2.47
CA ALA A 311 -11.25 0.66 -3.16
C ALA A 311 -12.31 -0.13 -3.93
N ARG A 312 -11.93 -1.24 -4.59
CA ARG A 312 -12.87 -2.14 -5.28
C ARG A 312 -13.82 -2.82 -4.31
N VAL A 313 -13.30 -3.42 -3.23
CA VAL A 313 -14.10 -4.08 -2.18
C VAL A 313 -15.08 -3.09 -1.55
N ARG A 314 -14.63 -1.88 -1.24
CA ARG A 314 -15.49 -0.82 -0.70
C ARG A 314 -16.56 -0.39 -1.70
N ASN A 315 -16.18 -0.19 -2.96
CA ASN A 315 -17.15 0.20 -3.98
C ASN A 315 -18.23 -0.86 -4.12
N PHE A 316 -17.84 -2.13 -4.17
CA PHE A 316 -18.76 -3.27 -4.19
C PHE A 316 -19.72 -3.26 -2.98
N ALA A 317 -19.19 -3.13 -1.76
CA ALA A 317 -20.00 -3.06 -0.54
C ALA A 317 -20.99 -1.88 -0.51
N LEU A 318 -20.67 -0.77 -1.18
CA LEU A 318 -21.57 0.40 -1.27
C LEU A 318 -22.58 0.30 -2.42
N THR A 319 -22.23 -0.38 -3.51
CA THR A 319 -23.09 -0.50 -4.70
C THR A 319 -24.09 -1.65 -4.59
N THR A 320 -23.78 -2.69 -3.81
CA THR A 320 -24.70 -3.81 -3.58
C THR A 320 -25.83 -3.36 -2.66
N ARG A 321 -27.07 -3.41 -3.16
CA ARG A 321 -28.27 -3.16 -2.35
C ARG A 321 -28.48 -4.32 -1.39
N ARG A 322 -28.80 -4.03 -0.13
CA ARG A 322 -29.29 -5.02 0.82
C ARG A 322 -30.58 -5.68 0.29
N GLU A 323 -30.58 -7.00 0.18
CA GLU A 323 -31.82 -7.78 0.08
C GLU A 323 -32.58 -7.59 1.41
N GLY A 324 -33.47 -6.61 1.47
CA GLY A 324 -34.22 -6.28 2.69
C GLY A 324 -34.51 -4.80 2.89
N ASP A 325 -33.89 -3.90 2.12
CA ASP A 325 -34.19 -2.46 2.14
C ASP A 325 -35.48 -2.14 1.34
N PHE A 326 -36.53 -2.91 1.62
CA PHE A 326 -37.88 -2.50 1.27
C PHE A 326 -38.34 -1.58 2.40
N ASP A 327 -38.86 -0.40 2.05
CA ASP A 327 -39.45 0.61 2.94
C ASP A 327 -40.72 0.12 3.68
N ASN A 328 -40.89 -1.19 3.76
CA ASN A 328 -41.99 -1.87 4.42
C ASN A 328 -41.43 -2.51 5.69
N CYS A 329 -41.87 -2.03 6.84
CA CYS A 329 -41.72 -2.72 8.11
C CYS A 329 -41.96 -4.23 7.91
N LEU A 330 -40.90 -5.04 8.02
CA LEU A 330 -41.04 -6.48 8.10
C LEU A 330 -41.79 -6.76 9.41
N THR A 331 -43.09 -6.99 9.31
CA THR A 331 -43.87 -7.51 10.44
C THR A 331 -43.30 -8.88 10.74
N GLU A 332 -42.76 -9.04 11.95
CA GLU A 332 -42.31 -10.34 12.44
C GLU A 332 -43.51 -11.30 12.35
N PRO A 333 -43.41 -12.42 11.61
CA PRO A 333 -44.52 -13.35 11.48
C PRO A 333 -44.85 -13.93 12.86
N GLU A 334 -46.12 -14.21 13.11
CA GLU A 334 -46.59 -14.81 14.36
C GLU A 334 -45.83 -16.11 14.67
N GLU A 335 -45.61 -16.45 15.95
CA GLU A 335 -44.82 -17.62 16.37
C GLU A 335 -45.34 -18.96 15.80
N GLU A 336 -46.62 -19.04 15.45
CA GLU A 336 -47.24 -20.22 14.84
C GLU A 336 -47.03 -20.28 13.32
N TRP A 337 -46.36 -19.32 12.69
CA TRP A 337 -46.10 -19.34 11.25
C TRP A 337 -45.01 -20.36 10.88
N PRO A 338 -45.22 -21.23 9.87
CA PRO A 338 -46.43 -21.39 9.06
C PRO A 338 -47.37 -22.50 9.61
N SER A 339 -48.49 -22.12 10.22
CA SER A 339 -49.38 -23.07 10.93
C SER A 339 -50.19 -23.98 10.02
N GLN A 340 -50.48 -23.53 8.78
CA GLN A 340 -51.34 -24.27 7.85
C GLN A 340 -50.64 -24.72 6.56
N GLY A 341 -49.37 -24.36 6.33
CA GLY A 341 -48.58 -24.78 5.17
C GLY A 341 -49.19 -24.46 3.78
N ARG A 342 -50.25 -23.65 3.69
CA ARG A 342 -50.92 -23.33 2.43
C ARG A 342 -50.11 -22.30 1.65
N SER A 343 -49.49 -22.75 0.55
CA SER A 343 -48.85 -21.87 -0.43
C SER A 343 -49.83 -21.56 -1.56
N ASN A 344 -50.32 -20.32 -1.60
CA ASN A 344 -51.07 -19.83 -2.75
C ASN A 344 -50.08 -19.24 -3.76
N PHE A 345 -49.92 -19.90 -4.91
CA PHE A 345 -49.11 -19.38 -6.01
C PHE A 345 -49.92 -18.31 -6.74
N VAL A 346 -49.69 -17.05 -6.39
CA VAL A 346 -50.21 -15.92 -7.17
C VAL A 346 -49.24 -15.65 -8.31
N VAL A 347 -49.74 -15.65 -9.55
CA VAL A 347 -48.95 -15.29 -10.74
C VAL A 347 -48.51 -13.84 -10.62
N GLN A 348 -47.27 -13.65 -10.16
CA GLN A 348 -46.69 -12.33 -9.97
C GLN A 348 -45.80 -12.01 -11.16
N ARG A 349 -46.18 -11.00 -11.96
CA ARG A 349 -45.32 -10.49 -13.05
C ARG A 349 -44.13 -9.74 -12.44
N ARG A 350 -43.04 -10.45 -12.15
CA ARG A 350 -41.76 -9.79 -11.89
C ARG A 350 -41.17 -9.30 -13.19
N ARG A 351 -40.97 -7.98 -13.28
CA ARG A 351 -40.23 -7.35 -14.36
C ARG A 351 -38.74 -7.38 -14.00
N ILE A 352 -38.06 -8.48 -14.31
CA ILE A 352 -36.60 -8.54 -14.19
C ILE A 352 -36.03 -7.67 -15.31
N ARG A 353 -35.41 -6.55 -14.95
CA ARG A 353 -34.73 -5.66 -15.90
C ARG A 353 -33.28 -6.11 -16.02
N GLU A 354 -33.07 -7.28 -16.62
CA GLU A 354 -31.77 -7.61 -17.20
C GLU A 354 -31.78 -7.19 -18.66
N SER A 355 -30.84 -6.32 -19.02
CA SER A 355 -30.23 -6.23 -20.35
C SER A 355 -31.13 -6.54 -21.56
N GLY A 356 -32.19 -5.74 -21.76
CA GLY A 356 -32.75 -5.51 -23.09
C GLY A 356 -33.64 -6.58 -23.75
N LYS A 357 -34.00 -7.69 -23.09
CA LYS A 357 -34.98 -8.66 -23.68
C LYS A 357 -36.18 -8.93 -22.77
N ARG A 358 -37.37 -8.77 -23.35
CA ARG A 358 -38.67 -9.06 -22.71
C ARG A 358 -38.97 -10.54 -22.90
N PHE A 359 -38.95 -11.32 -21.82
CA PHE A 359 -39.52 -12.67 -21.82
C PHE A 359 -40.80 -12.67 -20.99
N VAL A 360 -41.90 -13.08 -21.60
CA VAL A 360 -43.18 -13.30 -20.94
C VAL A 360 -43.32 -14.81 -20.81
N PHE A 361 -43.12 -15.33 -19.60
CA PHE A 361 -43.45 -16.72 -19.30
C PHE A 361 -44.95 -16.79 -18.96
N ARG A 362 -45.69 -17.52 -19.78
CA ARG A 362 -47.07 -17.94 -19.54
C ARG A 362 -46.99 -19.36 -19.01
N GLN A 363 -47.22 -19.54 -17.70
CA GLN A 363 -47.59 -20.86 -17.19
C GLN A 363 -49.11 -20.94 -17.25
N GLU A 364 -49.62 -21.79 -18.13
CA GLU A 364 -50.97 -22.35 -18.02
C GLU A 364 -50.87 -23.52 -17.04
N GLY A 365 -51.64 -23.44 -15.94
CA GLY A 365 -51.82 -24.53 -15.00
C GLY A 365 -53.25 -25.07 -15.12
N ASP A 366 -53.37 -26.39 -15.00
CA ASP A 366 -54.63 -27.11 -14.72
C ASP A 366 -55.03 -26.97 -13.25
#